data_AF-A0A940NAU8-F1
#
_entry.id   AF-A0A940NAU8-F1
#
_cell.length_a   1.000
_cell.length_b   1.000
_cell.length_c   1.000
_cell.angle_alpha   90.00
_cell.angle_beta   90.00
_cell.angle_gamma   90.00
#
_symmetry.space_group_name_H-M   'P 1'
#
loop_
_entity.id
_entity.type
_entity.pdbx_description
1 polymer ?
#
loop_
_entity_poly.entity_id
_entity_poly.type
_entity_poly.pdbx_seq_one_letter_code
_entity_poly.pdbx_strand_id
1 'polypeptide(L)'
;MSNETKKAGIGRRVARGIAYNMVPGYPIYKAFASGKEMIVGGAKTVLDQYKELERQRPTTRIVRTYREALALRPADAAPLEWIARHCLNCKRMCLFIAYLCLLSFIYGVVSGYFLVVFISVFAAELPLLFTVKYEHRLWQLETGPLRPDEPLGGYGDFFRSRGALLRLFNPRLF
;
A
#
# COMPACT_ATOMS: atom_id res chain seq x y z
N MET A 1 25.63 -23.28 9.73
CA MET A 1 24.26 -23.75 9.43
C MET A 1 23.55 -22.69 8.60
N SER A 2 23.35 -22.95 7.30
CA SER A 2 22.95 -21.98 6.28
C SER A 2 21.51 -21.45 6.45
N ASN A 3 21.30 -20.17 6.14
CA ASN A 3 20.05 -19.40 6.23
C ASN A 3 18.86 -20.04 5.46
N GLU A 4 19.13 -20.94 4.52
CA GLU A 4 18.11 -21.62 3.71
C GLU A 4 17.27 -22.64 4.49
N THR A 5 17.88 -23.36 5.46
CA THR A 5 17.12 -24.32 6.29
C THR A 5 16.16 -23.62 7.25
N LYS A 6 16.48 -22.38 7.65
CA LYS A 6 15.59 -21.51 8.45
C LYS A 6 14.39 -21.03 7.63
N LYS A 7 14.59 -20.62 6.37
CA LYS A 7 13.50 -20.22 5.45
C LYS A 7 12.55 -21.38 5.14
N ALA A 8 13.08 -22.58 4.90
CA ALA A 8 12.27 -23.78 4.65
C ALA A 8 11.44 -24.20 5.87
N GLY A 9 11.99 -24.09 7.09
CA GLY A 9 11.28 -24.40 8.33
C GLY A 9 10.14 -23.42 8.68
N ILE A 10 10.25 -22.17 8.24
CA ILE A 10 9.20 -21.14 8.41
C ILE A 10 8.10 -21.34 7.36
N GLY A 11 8.45 -21.58 6.09
CA GLY A 11 7.48 -21.85 5.03
C GLY A 11 6.60 -23.07 5.32
N ARG A 12 7.18 -24.12 5.91
CA ARG A 12 6.44 -25.34 6.33
C ARG A 12 5.51 -25.10 7.52
N ARG A 13 5.83 -24.14 8.40
CA ARG A 13 4.96 -23.68 9.50
C ARG A 13 3.81 -22.81 8.98
N VAL A 14 4.07 -21.95 8.00
CA VAL A 14 3.05 -21.13 7.33
C VAL A 14 2.04 -22.02 6.59
N ALA A 15 2.52 -23.02 5.84
CA ALA A 15 1.66 -23.98 5.15
C ALA A 15 0.78 -24.79 6.13
N ARG A 16 1.32 -25.20 7.29
CA ARG A 16 0.51 -25.85 8.34
C ARG A 16 -0.50 -24.91 8.97
N GLY A 17 -0.14 -23.66 9.25
CA GLY A 17 -1.07 -22.67 9.83
C GLY A 17 -2.26 -22.36 8.91
N ILE A 18 -2.02 -22.30 7.60
CA ILE A 18 -3.07 -22.13 6.59
C ILE A 18 -3.93 -23.40 6.48
N ALA A 19 -3.31 -24.58 6.49
CA ALA A 19 -4.03 -25.86 6.43
C ALA A 19 -4.95 -26.09 7.64
N TYR A 20 -4.54 -25.69 8.85
CA TYR A 20 -5.40 -25.77 10.05
C TYR A 20 -6.58 -24.78 10.00
N ASN A 21 -6.45 -23.65 9.30
CA ASN A 21 -7.51 -22.65 9.13
C ASN A 21 -8.59 -23.08 8.12
N MET A 22 -8.37 -24.13 7.32
CA MET A 22 -9.35 -24.70 6.39
C MET A 22 -10.19 -25.83 7.02
N VAL A 23 -9.93 -26.22 8.27
CA VAL A 23 -10.71 -27.25 8.97
C VAL A 23 -11.90 -26.59 9.69
N PRO A 24 -13.16 -26.91 9.34
CA PRO A 24 -14.33 -26.36 10.01
C PRO A 24 -14.39 -26.87 11.47
N GLY A 25 -14.39 -25.95 12.44
CA GLY A 25 -14.44 -26.25 13.88
C GLY A 25 -13.26 -25.70 14.71
N TYR A 26 -12.29 -25.00 14.10
CA TYR A 26 -11.17 -24.43 14.85
C TYR A 26 -11.56 -23.16 15.62
N PRO A 27 -11.22 -23.04 16.92
CA PRO A 27 -11.72 -21.95 17.75
C PRO A 27 -11.10 -20.60 17.36
N ILE A 28 -11.98 -19.66 17.03
CA ILE A 28 -11.71 -18.33 16.46
C ILE A 28 -10.68 -17.53 17.28
N TYR A 29 -10.61 -17.71 18.61
CA TYR A 29 -9.66 -16.99 19.46
C TYR A 29 -8.18 -17.33 19.18
N LYS A 30 -7.88 -18.58 18.77
CA LYS A 30 -6.50 -18.97 18.39
C LYS A 30 -6.11 -18.41 17.02
N ALA A 31 -7.07 -18.18 16.14
CA ALA A 31 -6.85 -17.54 14.83
C ALA A 31 -6.54 -16.03 14.98
N PHE A 32 -7.15 -15.35 15.95
CA PHE A 32 -6.80 -13.96 16.27
C PHE A 32 -5.44 -13.83 16.97
N ALA A 33 -5.10 -14.74 17.88
CA ALA A 33 -3.79 -14.76 18.52
C ALA A 33 -2.67 -15.05 17.52
N SER A 34 -2.85 -16.04 16.65
CA SER A 34 -1.89 -16.34 15.59
C SER A 34 -1.83 -15.23 14.54
N GLY A 35 -2.95 -14.59 14.21
CA GLY A 35 -3.00 -13.41 13.35
C GLY A 35 -2.22 -12.23 13.93
N LYS A 36 -2.34 -11.97 15.24
CA LYS A 36 -1.57 -10.92 15.92
C LYS A 36 -0.06 -11.22 15.93
N GLU A 37 0.34 -12.45 16.22
CA GLU A 37 1.74 -12.87 16.13
C GLU A 37 2.29 -12.82 14.69
N MET A 38 1.45 -13.13 13.70
CA MET A 38 1.80 -13.09 12.27
C MET A 38 1.94 -11.64 11.76
N ILE A 39 1.08 -10.72 12.23
CA ILE A 39 1.17 -9.29 11.96
C ILE A 39 2.42 -8.70 12.62
N VAL A 40 2.72 -9.07 13.88
CA VAL A 40 3.93 -8.59 14.59
C VAL A 40 5.22 -9.16 13.98
N GLY A 41 5.21 -10.44 13.58
CA GLY A 41 6.34 -11.09 12.92
C GLY A 41 6.59 -10.56 11.51
N GLY A 42 5.52 -10.39 10.72
CA GLY A 42 5.56 -9.79 9.39
C GLY A 42 5.93 -8.30 9.41
N ALA A 43 5.46 -7.56 10.41
CA ALA A 43 5.85 -6.16 10.60
C ALA A 43 7.34 -6.04 10.89
N LYS A 44 7.93 -6.91 11.74
CA LYS A 44 9.37 -6.89 12.03
C LYS A 44 10.22 -7.22 10.80
N THR A 45 9.84 -8.22 10.01
CA THR A 45 10.58 -8.56 8.78
C THR A 45 10.47 -7.47 7.72
N VAL A 46 9.31 -6.83 7.57
CA VAL A 46 9.14 -5.68 6.68
C VAL A 46 9.95 -4.47 7.18
N LEU A 47 10.02 -4.26 8.50
CA LEU A 47 10.78 -3.15 9.09
C LEU A 47 12.29 -3.34 8.92
N ASP A 48 12.78 -4.57 9.04
CA ASP A 48 14.19 -4.90 8.80
C ASP A 48 14.55 -4.78 7.32
N GLN A 49 13.69 -5.26 6.41
CA GLN A 49 13.84 -5.01 4.97
C GLN A 49 13.80 -3.51 4.64
N TYR A 50 12.93 -2.76 5.30
CA TYR A 50 12.85 -1.31 5.13
C TYR A 50 14.13 -0.60 5.59
N LYS A 51 14.71 -1.02 6.72
CA LYS A 51 16.01 -0.53 7.22
C LYS A 51 17.17 -0.89 6.30
N GLU A 52 17.17 -2.08 5.73
CA GLU A 52 18.18 -2.49 4.74
C GLU A 52 18.08 -1.65 3.46
N LEU A 53 16.86 -1.38 3.00
CA LEU A 53 16.60 -0.49 1.85
C LEU A 53 16.96 0.97 2.15
N GLU A 54 16.75 1.45 3.38
CA GLU A 54 17.20 2.78 3.81
C GLU A 54 18.72 2.90 3.84
N ARG A 55 19.43 1.85 4.26
CA ARG A 55 20.91 1.81 4.22
C ARG A 55 21.45 1.78 2.80
N GLN A 56 20.72 1.18 1.86
CA GLN A 56 21.09 1.14 0.44
C GLN A 56 20.67 2.39 -0.34
N ARG A 57 19.93 3.33 0.27
CA ARG A 57 19.55 4.58 -0.38
C ARG A 57 20.78 5.49 -0.52
N PRO A 58 21.16 5.90 -1.75
CA PRO A 58 22.18 6.94 -1.92
C PRO A 58 21.69 8.24 -1.25
N THR A 59 22.53 8.85 -0.43
CA THR A 59 22.26 10.05 0.39
C THR A 59 21.99 11.32 -0.43
N THR A 60 22.03 11.24 -1.77
CA THR A 60 21.83 12.39 -2.64
C THR A 60 20.35 12.65 -2.87
N ARG A 61 19.85 13.66 -2.17
CA ARG A 61 18.58 14.39 -2.38
C ARG A 61 18.58 15.12 -3.74
N ILE A 62 19.00 14.46 -4.81
CA ILE A 62 18.94 15.03 -6.17
C ILE A 62 17.55 14.71 -6.70
N VAL A 63 16.86 15.74 -7.20
CA VAL A 63 15.60 15.58 -7.89
C VAL A 63 15.88 14.76 -9.14
N ARG A 64 15.64 13.44 -9.06
CA ARG A 64 15.94 12.52 -10.15
C ARG A 64 15.04 12.81 -11.33
N THR A 65 15.59 12.72 -12.53
CA THR A 65 14.80 12.65 -13.76
C THR A 65 14.21 11.26 -13.92
N TYR A 66 13.16 11.11 -14.74
CA TYR A 66 12.52 9.81 -14.94
C TYR A 66 13.52 8.79 -15.52
N ARG A 67 14.39 9.24 -16.42
CA ARG A 67 15.47 8.43 -16.99
C ARG A 67 16.49 7.97 -15.95
N GLU A 68 16.93 8.85 -15.06
CA GLU A 68 17.83 8.50 -13.96
C GLU A 68 17.18 7.53 -12.97
N ALA A 69 15.89 7.73 -12.67
CA ALA A 69 15.14 6.84 -11.80
C ALA A 69 15.01 5.42 -12.38
N LEU A 70 14.85 5.29 -13.70
CA LEU A 70 14.86 4.00 -14.39
C LEU A 70 16.26 3.38 -14.48
N ALA A 71 17.30 4.18 -14.71
CA ALA A 71 18.68 3.69 -14.78
C ALA A 71 19.19 3.12 -13.45
N LEU A 72 18.71 3.67 -12.32
CA LEU A 72 19.05 3.21 -10.97
C LEU A 72 18.17 2.04 -10.48
N ARG A 73 17.24 1.57 -11.31
CA ARG A 73 16.31 0.50 -10.94
C ARG A 73 17.07 -0.83 -10.84
N PRO A 74 16.96 -1.57 -9.73
CA PRO A 74 17.64 -2.85 -9.61
C PRO A 74 17.12 -3.83 -10.67
N ALA A 75 17.99 -4.70 -11.16
CA ALA A 75 17.64 -5.70 -12.19
C ALA A 75 16.50 -6.63 -11.76
N ASP A 76 16.35 -6.85 -10.45
CA ASP A 76 15.28 -7.66 -9.85
C ASP A 76 13.95 -6.91 -9.64
N ALA A 77 13.85 -5.63 -10.06
CA ALA A 77 12.64 -4.85 -9.87
C ALA A 77 11.48 -5.35 -10.75
N ALA A 78 10.35 -5.66 -10.13
CA ALA A 78 9.10 -6.05 -10.79
C ALA A 78 8.72 -5.06 -11.91
N PRO A 79 8.23 -5.48 -13.09
CA PRO A 79 8.00 -4.60 -14.26
C PRO A 79 7.10 -3.39 -13.97
N LEU A 80 7.30 -2.29 -14.69
CA LEU A 80 6.59 -1.01 -14.45
C LEU A 80 5.07 -1.16 -14.57
N GLU A 81 4.59 -1.95 -15.53
CA GLU A 81 3.16 -2.24 -15.67
C GLU A 81 2.57 -2.95 -14.46
N TRP A 82 3.35 -3.82 -13.82
CA TRP A 82 2.92 -4.50 -12.61
C TRP A 82 2.83 -3.52 -11.45
N ILE A 83 3.80 -2.60 -11.34
CA ILE A 83 3.76 -1.51 -10.34
C ILE A 83 2.55 -0.60 -10.56
N ALA A 84 2.24 -0.25 -11.81
CA ALA A 84 1.06 0.55 -12.15
C ALA A 84 -0.24 -0.17 -11.77
N ARG A 85 -0.39 -1.44 -12.17
CA ARG A 85 -1.54 -2.29 -11.80
C ARG A 85 -1.68 -2.43 -10.28
N HIS A 86 -0.57 -2.62 -9.58
CA HIS A 86 -0.56 -2.70 -8.12
C HIS A 86 -1.02 -1.38 -7.48
N CYS A 87 -0.50 -0.23 -7.94
CA CYS A 87 -0.94 1.07 -7.44
C CYS A 87 -2.43 1.34 -7.72
N LEU A 88 -2.93 0.95 -8.89
CA LEU A 88 -4.36 1.04 -9.23
C LEU A 88 -5.22 0.17 -8.30
N ASN A 89 -4.84 -1.09 -8.08
CA ASN A 89 -5.57 -1.99 -7.19
C ASN A 89 -5.55 -1.50 -5.74
N CYS A 90 -4.40 -1.01 -5.26
CA CYS A 90 -4.31 -0.41 -3.93
C CYS A 90 -5.17 0.85 -3.81
N LYS A 91 -5.18 1.73 -4.82
CA LYS A 91 -6.08 2.89 -4.85
C LYS A 91 -7.54 2.46 -4.78
N ARG A 92 -7.96 1.48 -5.59
CA ARG A 92 -9.32 0.94 -5.58
C ARG A 92 -9.71 0.38 -4.22
N MET A 93 -8.82 -0.36 -3.56
CA MET A 93 -9.06 -0.86 -2.21
C MET A 93 -9.17 0.26 -1.18
N CYS A 94 -8.32 1.28 -1.26
CA CYS A 94 -8.42 2.45 -0.38
C CYS A 94 -9.74 3.22 -0.58
N LEU A 95 -10.17 3.43 -1.84
CA LEU A 95 -11.46 4.04 -2.14
C LEU A 95 -12.63 3.19 -1.64
N PHE A 96 -12.54 1.87 -1.77
CA PHE A 96 -13.55 0.95 -1.26
C PHE A 96 -13.67 1.04 0.28
N ILE A 97 -12.55 1.06 0.99
CA ILE A 97 -12.54 1.25 2.46
C ILE A 97 -13.12 2.61 2.83
N ALA A 98 -12.72 3.69 2.14
CA ALA A 98 -13.25 5.02 2.37
C ALA A 98 -14.78 5.08 2.16
N TYR A 99 -15.29 4.36 1.16
CA TYR A 99 -16.72 4.22 0.92
C TYR A 99 -17.44 3.47 2.05
N LEU A 100 -16.86 2.38 2.58
CA LEU A 100 -17.41 1.69 3.75
C LEU A 100 -17.42 2.59 4.99
N CYS A 101 -16.39 3.41 5.20
CA CYS A 101 -16.35 4.41 6.26
C CYS A 101 -17.48 5.43 6.08
N LEU A 102 -17.75 5.89 4.85
CA LEU A 102 -18.85 6.79 4.55
C LEU A 102 -20.22 6.17 4.83
N LEU A 103 -20.44 4.89 4.49
CA LEU A 103 -21.67 4.18 4.86
C LEU A 103 -21.84 4.07 6.38
N SER A 104 -20.74 3.80 7.08
CA SER A 104 -20.72 3.70 8.55
C SER A 104 -21.01 5.05 9.21
N PHE A 105 -20.51 6.14 8.62
CA PHE A 105 -20.80 7.51 9.02
C PHE A 105 -22.30 7.80 8.89
N ILE A 106 -22.90 7.54 7.72
CA ILE A 106 -24.34 7.76 7.48
C ILE A 106 -25.18 6.96 8.48
N TYR A 107 -24.83 5.68 8.69
CA TYR A 107 -25.49 4.84 9.68
C TYR A 107 -25.41 5.46 11.09
N GLY A 108 -24.21 5.87 11.51
CA GLY A 108 -23.99 6.50 12.82
C GLY A 108 -24.78 7.80 13.02
N VAL A 109 -24.91 8.61 11.97
CA VAL A 109 -25.73 9.84 11.99
C VAL A 109 -27.21 9.51 12.14
N VAL A 110 -27.73 8.55 11.35
CA VAL A 110 -29.15 8.16 11.38
C VAL A 110 -29.53 7.49 12.71
N SER A 111 -28.65 6.66 13.27
CA SER A 111 -28.89 5.94 14.52
C SER A 111 -28.58 6.74 15.78
N GLY A 112 -28.01 7.95 15.66
CA GLY A 112 -27.56 8.77 16.79
C GLY A 112 -26.32 8.24 17.52
N TYR A 113 -25.57 7.31 16.93
CA TYR A 113 -24.35 6.75 17.54
C TYR A 113 -23.12 7.62 17.21
N PHE A 114 -22.92 8.70 17.98
CA PHE A 114 -21.81 9.63 17.78
C PHE A 114 -20.42 8.96 17.81
N LEU A 115 -20.23 7.89 18.59
CA LEU A 115 -18.97 7.14 18.63
C LEU A 115 -18.65 6.52 17.25
N VAL A 116 -19.65 5.96 16.57
CA VAL A 116 -19.51 5.40 15.22
C VAL A 116 -19.14 6.50 14.22
N VAL A 117 -19.78 7.67 14.35
CA VAL A 117 -19.47 8.87 13.54
C VAL A 117 -17.99 9.25 13.72
N PHE A 118 -17.51 9.41 14.94
CA PHE A 118 -16.11 9.75 15.20
C PHE A 118 -15.13 8.71 14.62
N ILE A 119 -15.36 7.42 14.88
CA ILE A 119 -14.49 6.36 14.36
C ILE A 119 -14.47 6.38 12.83
N SER A 120 -15.63 6.54 12.19
CA SER A 120 -15.73 6.52 10.73
C SER A 120 -14.96 7.65 10.06
N VAL A 121 -14.91 8.84 10.68
CA VAL A 121 -14.12 9.98 10.19
C VAL A 121 -12.63 9.69 10.28
N PHE A 122 -12.12 9.29 11.46
CA PHE A 122 -10.70 8.98 11.63
C PHE A 122 -10.26 7.78 10.78
N ALA A 123 -11.12 6.77 10.65
CA ALA A 123 -10.86 5.60 9.82
C ALA A 123 -10.77 5.94 8.33
N ALA A 124 -11.44 7.00 7.85
CA ALA A 124 -11.39 7.42 6.46
C ALA A 124 -10.11 8.19 6.09
N GLU A 125 -9.44 8.85 7.05
CA GLU A 125 -8.25 9.67 6.78
C GLU A 125 -7.09 8.87 6.17
N LEU A 126 -6.76 7.71 6.76
CA LEU A 126 -5.66 6.87 6.29
C LEU A 126 -5.89 6.36 4.85
N PRO A 127 -7.04 5.73 4.52
CA PRO A 127 -7.36 5.38 3.14
C PRO A 127 -7.24 6.56 2.18
N LEU A 128 -7.74 7.75 2.55
CA LEU A 128 -7.65 8.94 1.71
C LEU A 128 -6.20 9.35 1.44
N LEU A 129 -5.35 9.40 2.47
CA LEU A 129 -3.92 9.68 2.29
C LEU A 129 -3.23 8.65 1.38
N PHE A 130 -3.59 7.37 1.52
CA PHE A 130 -3.08 6.34 0.63
C PHE A 130 -3.56 6.51 -0.81
N THR A 131 -4.80 6.96 -1.06
CA THR A 131 -5.25 7.26 -2.43
C THR A 131 -4.40 8.35 -3.08
N VAL A 132 -4.06 9.42 -2.35
CA VAL A 132 -3.14 10.48 -2.84
C VAL A 132 -1.78 9.91 -3.18
N LYS A 133 -1.21 9.08 -2.31
CA LYS A 133 0.08 8.45 -2.52
C LYS A 133 0.11 7.57 -3.78
N TYR A 134 -0.92 6.75 -4.00
CA TYR A 134 -0.97 5.87 -5.16
C TYR A 134 -1.29 6.62 -6.46
N GLU A 135 -2.17 7.62 -6.41
CA GLU A 135 -2.48 8.46 -7.58
C GLU A 135 -1.29 9.33 -7.99
N HIS A 136 -0.54 9.88 -7.04
CA HIS A 136 0.70 10.61 -7.31
C HIS A 136 1.72 9.73 -8.03
N ARG A 137 1.91 8.48 -7.57
CA ARG A 137 2.79 7.51 -8.25
C ARG A 137 2.30 7.14 -9.65
N LEU A 138 0.99 6.96 -9.83
CA LEU A 138 0.42 6.70 -11.15
C LEU A 138 0.63 7.89 -12.09
N TRP A 139 0.43 9.11 -11.59
CA TRP A 139 0.71 10.33 -12.35
C TRP A 139 2.18 10.41 -12.76
N GLN A 140 3.13 10.10 -11.87
CA GLN A 140 4.56 10.04 -12.20
C GLN A 140 4.89 8.97 -13.25
N LEU A 141 4.21 7.82 -13.22
CA LEU A 141 4.36 6.77 -14.23
C LEU A 141 3.77 7.15 -15.59
N GLU A 142 2.73 7.99 -15.61
CA GLU A 142 2.12 8.52 -16.84
C GLU A 142 2.92 9.67 -17.45
N THR A 143 3.39 10.62 -16.63
CA THR A 143 4.12 11.80 -17.10
C THR A 143 5.60 11.54 -17.36
N GLY A 144 6.19 10.59 -16.64
CA GLY A 144 7.61 10.24 -16.77
C GLY A 144 8.05 9.87 -18.19
N PRO A 145 7.36 8.96 -18.90
CA PRO A 145 7.70 8.60 -20.27
C PRO A 145 7.55 9.77 -21.26
N LEU A 146 6.62 10.68 -21.01
CA LEU A 146 6.37 11.86 -21.87
C LEU A 146 7.45 12.93 -21.71
N ARG A 147 8.13 12.96 -20.56
CA ARG A 147 9.15 13.95 -20.20
C ARG A 147 10.31 13.29 -19.45
N PRO A 148 11.14 12.48 -20.14
CA PRO A 148 12.12 11.62 -19.50
C PRO A 148 13.26 12.38 -18.81
N ASP A 149 13.58 13.58 -19.31
CA ASP A 149 14.69 14.42 -18.85
C ASP A 149 14.24 15.51 -17.86
N GLU A 150 12.93 15.67 -17.62
CA GLU A 150 12.43 16.58 -16.58
C GLU A 150 12.52 15.95 -15.19
N PRO A 151 12.71 16.76 -14.13
CA PRO A 151 12.65 16.28 -12.75
C PRO A 151 11.30 15.61 -12.45
N LEU A 152 11.30 14.47 -11.73
CA LEU A 152 10.05 13.87 -11.28
C LEU A 152 9.25 14.89 -10.44
N GLY A 153 8.05 15.21 -10.90
CA GLY A 153 7.19 16.18 -10.22
C GLY A 153 6.81 15.74 -8.81
N GLY A 154 6.80 16.71 -7.90
CA GLY A 154 6.44 16.51 -6.49
C GLY A 154 4.93 16.48 -6.28
N TYR A 155 4.50 16.42 -5.01
CA TYR A 155 3.08 16.53 -4.66
C TYR A 155 2.49 17.89 -5.06
N GLY A 156 3.26 18.97 -4.97
CA GLY A 156 2.82 20.31 -5.39
C GLY A 156 2.49 20.39 -6.88
N ASP A 157 3.32 19.78 -7.73
CA ASP A 157 3.11 19.75 -9.18
C ASP A 157 1.89 18.89 -9.56
N PHE A 158 1.69 17.80 -8.81
CA PHE A 158 0.51 16.97 -8.96
C PHE A 158 -0.79 17.73 -8.68
N PHE A 159 -0.87 18.47 -7.57
CA PHE A 159 -2.08 19.25 -7.26
C PHE A 159 -2.27 20.46 -8.19
N ARG A 160 -1.20 20.97 -8.80
CA ARG A 160 -1.28 21.99 -9.87
C ARG A 160 -1.76 21.42 -11.20
N SER A 161 -1.71 20.10 -11.40
CA SER A 161 -2.18 19.48 -12.64
C SER A 161 -3.71 19.63 -12.77
N ARG A 162 -4.19 19.93 -13.99
CA ARG A 162 -5.63 20.09 -14.25
C ARG A 162 -6.37 18.79 -13.94
N GLY A 163 -7.36 18.89 -13.06
CA GLY A 163 -8.22 17.76 -12.69
C GLY A 163 -7.62 16.79 -11.66
N ALA A 164 -6.60 17.19 -10.88
CA ALA A 164 -6.00 16.36 -9.84
C ALA A 164 -7.02 15.79 -8.84
N LEU A 165 -7.96 16.62 -8.37
CA LEU A 165 -9.05 16.19 -7.48
C LEU A 165 -9.98 15.19 -8.16
N LEU A 166 -10.35 15.44 -9.42
CA LEU A 166 -11.20 14.53 -10.18
C LEU A 166 -10.51 13.18 -10.41
N ARG A 167 -9.19 13.20 -10.65
CA ARG A 167 -8.35 12.01 -10.77
C ARG A 167 -8.28 11.20 -9.47
N LEU A 168 -8.21 11.86 -8.31
CA LEU A 168 -8.20 11.20 -7.00
C LEU A 168 -9.44 10.34 -6.77
N PHE A 169 -10.62 10.90 -7.03
CA PHE A 169 -11.90 10.20 -6.83
C PHE A 169 -12.29 9.29 -7.99
N ASN A 170 -11.65 9.40 -9.16
CA ASN A 170 -11.91 8.50 -10.28
C ASN A 170 -11.25 7.13 -10.01
N PRO A 171 -12.03 6.04 -9.87
CA PRO A 171 -11.47 4.70 -9.67
C PRO A 171 -10.70 4.15 -10.88
N ARG A 172 -10.68 4.90 -12.01
CA ARG A 172 -10.11 4.54 -13.32
C ARG A 172 -10.53 3.13 -13.70
N LEU A 173 -11.76 3.01 -14.20
CA LEU A 173 -12.41 1.73 -14.43
C LEU A 173 -11.79 0.89 -15.56
N PHE A 174 -10.89 1.44 -16.36
CA PHE A 174 -10.22 0.73 -17.46
C PHE A 174 -8.79 1.24 -17.61
#